data_AF-A0A3N0BT65-F1
#
_entry.id   AF-A0A3N0BT65-F1
#
_cell.length_a   1.000
_cell.length_b   1.000
_cell.length_c   1.000
_cell.angle_alpha   90.00
_cell.angle_beta   90.00
_cell.angle_gamma   90.00
#
_symmetry.space_group_name_H-M   'P 1'
#
loop_
_entity.id
_entity.type
_entity.pdbx_description
1 polymer ?
#
loop_
_entity_poly.entity_id
_entity_poly.type
_entity_poly.pdbx_seq_one_letter_code
_entity_poly.pdbx_strand_id
1 'polypeptide(L)'
;MSNKPIKMNKLRQIIRLYSQGTGTKRIHAMVSTSRNTIKKYIRIWQTLGIGYEECTAKGGSELAVLLNTPLARVASAPRMQILPGLLPEYCNRLPRKGVTREHLHAEYINKHSDGYGRSH
;
A
#
# COMPACT_ATOMS: atom_id res chain seq x y z
N MET A 1 0.98 12.52 10.85
CA MET A 1 1.08 12.62 9.37
C MET A 1 -0.31 12.84 8.80
N SER A 2 -0.53 13.92 8.06
CA SER A 2 -1.86 14.22 7.50
C SER A 2 -2.15 13.22 6.37
N ASN A 3 -3.20 12.41 6.52
CA ASN A 3 -3.61 11.40 5.54
C ASN A 3 -4.35 12.05 4.34
N LYS A 4 -3.94 13.26 3.96
CA LYS A 4 -4.56 14.02 2.87
C LYS A 4 -4.14 13.40 1.54
N PRO A 5 -5.11 13.04 0.67
CA PRO A 5 -4.79 12.56 -0.67
C PRO A 5 -4.02 13.63 -1.44
N ILE A 6 -3.08 13.21 -2.28
CA ILE A 6 -2.34 14.13 -3.14
C ILE A 6 -3.30 14.71 -4.18
N LYS A 7 -3.09 15.97 -4.59
CA LYS A 7 -3.82 16.53 -5.74
C LYS A 7 -3.53 15.69 -7.00
N MET A 8 -4.56 15.33 -7.77
CA MET A 8 -4.38 14.49 -8.97
C MET A 8 -3.43 15.09 -10.01
N ASN A 9 -3.34 16.42 -10.11
CA ASN A 9 -2.37 17.06 -11.00
C ASN A 9 -0.91 16.72 -10.62
N LYS A 10 -0.59 16.71 -9.32
CA LYS A 10 0.73 16.30 -8.85
C LYS A 10 0.99 14.82 -9.11
N LEU A 11 -0.04 13.99 -8.97
CA LEU A 11 0.08 12.57 -9.28
C LEU A 11 0.39 12.33 -10.77
N ARG A 12 -0.36 12.96 -11.67
CA ARG A 12 -0.11 12.85 -13.11
C ARG A 12 1.32 13.29 -13.46
N GLN A 13 1.81 14.36 -12.82
CA GLN A 13 3.20 14.80 -12.97
C GLN A 13 4.21 13.75 -12.47
N ILE A 14 3.95 13.09 -11.33
CA ILE A 14 4.80 11.99 -10.83
C ILE A 14 4.84 10.83 -11.84
N ILE A 15 3.69 10.39 -12.34
CA ILE A 15 3.60 9.27 -13.28
C ILE A 15 4.26 9.62 -14.62
N ARG A 16 4.07 10.85 -15.10
CA ARG A 16 4.75 11.38 -16.31
C ARG A 16 6.28 11.28 -16.18
N LEU A 17 6.83 11.86 -15.11
CA LEU A 17 8.27 11.89 -14.89
C LEU A 17 8.85 10.48 -14.70
N TYR A 18 8.11 9.61 -14.01
CA TYR A 18 8.51 8.21 -13.84
C TYR A 18 8.51 7.43 -15.16
N SER A 19 7.49 7.63 -16.00
CA SER A 19 7.40 7.01 -17.34
C SER A 19 8.52 7.47 -18.27
N GLN A 20 9.06 8.67 -18.06
CA GLN A 20 10.24 9.20 -18.76
C GLN A 20 11.58 8.65 -18.23
N GLY A 21 11.57 7.72 -17.28
CA GLY A 21 12.78 7.15 -16.67
C GLY A 21 13.41 8.02 -15.56
N THR A 22 12.70 9.05 -15.08
CA THR A 22 13.23 9.91 -14.01
C THR A 22 13.24 9.15 -12.67
N GLY A 23 14.40 9.07 -12.02
CA GLY A 23 14.52 8.44 -10.71
C GLY A 23 13.71 9.16 -9.62
N THR A 24 13.18 8.41 -8.65
CA THR A 24 12.33 8.92 -7.56
C THR A 24 12.96 10.05 -6.73
N LYS A 25 14.31 10.09 -6.62
CA LYS A 25 15.04 11.20 -5.97
C LYS A 25 14.87 12.53 -6.73
N ARG A 26 14.94 12.51 -8.06
CA ARG A 26 14.74 13.69 -8.91
C ARG A 26 13.28 14.12 -8.95
N ILE A 27 12.35 13.15 -9.03
CA ILE A 27 10.90 13.44 -8.97
C ILE A 27 10.53 14.16 -7.65
N HIS A 28 11.12 13.71 -6.53
CA HIS A 28 10.92 14.37 -5.24
C HIS A 28 11.34 15.85 -5.27
N ALA A 29 12.51 16.14 -5.82
CA ALA A 29 13.02 17.50 -5.97
C ALA A 29 12.12 18.37 -6.87
N MET A 30 11.50 17.79 -7.90
CA MET A 30 10.66 18.53 -8.85
C MET A 30 9.21 18.75 -8.38
N VAL A 31 8.59 17.78 -7.71
CA VAL A 31 7.16 17.80 -7.37
C VAL A 31 6.92 18.19 -5.89
N SER A 32 7.99 18.30 -5.09
CA SER A 32 7.95 18.62 -3.66
C SER A 32 6.95 17.74 -2.89
N THR A 33 6.94 16.45 -3.23
CA THR A 33 6.09 15.43 -2.62
C THR A 33 6.99 14.40 -1.95
N SER A 34 6.64 13.91 -0.75
CA SER A 34 7.51 12.99 -0.02
C SER A 34 7.88 11.76 -0.87
N ARG A 35 9.11 11.27 -0.70
CA ARG A 35 9.61 10.07 -1.42
C ARG A 35 8.74 8.84 -1.15
N ASN A 36 8.19 8.71 0.05
CA ASN A 36 7.29 7.61 0.42
C ASN A 36 5.96 7.70 -0.32
N THR A 37 5.40 8.90 -0.43
CA THR A 37 4.18 9.16 -1.20
C THR A 37 4.40 8.87 -2.68
N ILE A 38 5.52 9.31 -3.26
CA ILE A 38 5.89 9.01 -4.66
C ILE A 38 5.97 7.50 -4.88
N LYS A 39 6.73 6.78 -4.05
CA LYS A 39 6.86 5.31 -4.13
C LYS A 39 5.50 4.61 -4.00
N LYS A 40 4.66 5.05 -3.04
CA LYS A 40 3.31 4.52 -2.86
C LYS A 40 2.51 4.63 -4.15
N TYR A 41 2.42 5.82 -4.73
CA TYR A 41 1.59 6.04 -5.91
C TYR A 41 2.16 5.39 -7.18
N ILE A 42 3.48 5.33 -7.35
CA ILE A 42 4.11 4.57 -8.44
C ILE A 42 3.72 3.09 -8.35
N ARG A 43 3.79 2.50 -7.14
CA ARG A 43 3.41 1.10 -6.94
C ARG A 43 1.95 0.86 -7.25
N ILE A 44 1.06 1.76 -6.82
CA ILE A 44 -0.37 1.65 -7.12
C ILE A 44 -0.59 1.71 -8.65
N TRP A 45 0.06 2.64 -9.34
CA TRP A 45 -0.03 2.75 -10.79
C TRP A 45 0.48 1.46 -11.49
N GLN A 46 1.60 0.90 -11.05
CA GLN A 46 2.11 -0.38 -11.55
C GLN A 46 1.14 -1.53 -11.31
N THR A 47 0.48 -1.60 -10.15
CA THR A 47 -0.54 -2.65 -9.87
C THR A 47 -1.80 -2.50 -10.71
N LEU A 48 -2.13 -1.28 -11.16
CA LEU A 48 -3.26 -1.04 -12.06
C LEU A 48 -2.96 -1.45 -13.50
N GLY A 49 -1.68 -1.54 -13.88
CA GLY A 49 -1.27 -1.96 -15.24
C GLY A 49 -1.67 -0.99 -16.35
N ILE A 50 -2.13 0.22 -16.01
CA ILE A 50 -2.60 1.23 -16.98
C ILE A 50 -1.43 2.05 -17.52
N GLY A 51 -1.47 2.41 -18.81
CA GLY A 51 -0.47 3.26 -19.44
C GLY A 51 -0.50 4.71 -18.93
N TYR A 52 0.53 5.50 -19.26
CA TYR A 52 0.58 6.94 -18.95
C TYR A 52 -0.54 7.72 -19.66
N GLU A 53 -0.77 7.45 -20.94
CA GLU A 53 -1.83 8.10 -21.73
C GLU A 53 -3.21 7.80 -21.14
N GLU A 54 -3.45 6.54 -20.78
CA GLU A 54 -4.71 6.13 -20.15
C GLU A 54 -4.89 6.77 -18.76
N CYS A 55 -3.83 6.89 -17.98
CA CYS A 55 -3.86 7.58 -16.69
C CYS A 55 -4.12 9.10 -16.83
N THR A 56 -3.70 9.69 -17.95
CA THR A 56 -3.89 11.11 -18.24
C THR A 56 -5.29 11.38 -18.79
N ALA A 57 -5.83 10.46 -19.60
CA ALA A 57 -7.17 10.53 -20.15
C ALA A 57 -8.27 10.41 -19.07
N LYS A 58 -8.02 9.67 -17.98
CA LYS A 58 -8.99 9.50 -16.89
C LYS A 58 -9.23 10.80 -16.12
N GLY A 59 -10.49 11.03 -15.77
CA GLY A 59 -10.93 12.16 -14.97
C GLY A 59 -10.28 12.19 -13.57
N GLY A 60 -10.17 13.38 -12.96
CA GLY A 60 -9.57 13.50 -11.63
C GLY A 60 -10.32 12.72 -10.55
N SER A 61 -11.65 12.62 -10.66
CA SER A 61 -12.52 11.82 -9.80
C SER A 61 -12.31 10.32 -10.01
N GLU A 62 -12.32 9.86 -11.26
CA GLU A 62 -12.11 8.45 -11.63
C GLU A 62 -10.74 7.94 -11.17
N LEU A 63 -9.70 8.75 -11.40
CA LEU A 63 -8.35 8.44 -10.96
C LEU A 63 -8.28 8.34 -9.44
N ALA A 64 -8.95 9.23 -8.71
CA ALA A 64 -9.01 9.16 -7.25
C ALA A 64 -9.70 7.88 -6.75
N VAL A 65 -10.76 7.42 -7.42
CA VAL A 65 -11.46 6.17 -7.08
C VAL A 65 -10.55 4.95 -7.31
N LEU A 66 -9.92 4.85 -8.48
CA LEU A 66 -9.02 3.75 -8.82
C LEU A 66 -7.85 3.63 -7.83
N LEU A 67 -7.30 4.75 -7.40
CA LEU A 67 -6.14 4.79 -6.51
C LEU A 67 -6.50 4.62 -5.02
N ASN A 68 -7.72 4.94 -4.63
CA ASN A 68 -8.23 4.73 -3.27
C ASN A 68 -8.79 3.30 -3.05
N THR A 69 -8.86 2.49 -4.11
CA THR A 69 -9.38 1.11 -4.04
C THR A 69 -8.50 0.26 -3.10
N PRO A 70 -9.07 -0.60 -2.23
CA PRO A 70 -8.33 -1.39 -1.23
C PRO A 70 -7.13 -2.18 -1.79
N LEU A 71 -7.21 -2.69 -3.02
CA LEU A 71 -6.12 -3.35 -3.74
C LEU A 71 -4.82 -2.51 -3.76
N ALA A 72 -4.95 -1.18 -3.90
CA ALA A 72 -3.84 -0.23 -3.86
C ALA A 72 -3.15 -0.16 -2.48
N ARG A 73 -3.87 -0.48 -1.39
CA ARG A 73 -3.33 -0.54 -0.02
C ARG A 73 -2.65 -1.88 0.27
N VAL A 74 -3.19 -2.99 -0.26
CA VAL A 74 -2.68 -4.35 -0.05
C VAL A 74 -1.27 -4.53 -0.61
N ALA A 75 -0.91 -3.76 -1.64
CA ALA A 75 0.42 -3.81 -2.22
C ALA A 75 1.52 -3.38 -1.25
N SER A 76 1.28 -2.51 -0.25
CA SER A 76 2.38 -1.77 0.38
C SER A 76 3.37 -2.59 1.24
N ALA A 77 3.02 -3.79 1.73
CA ALA A 77 3.95 -4.59 2.53
C ALA A 77 3.64 -6.09 2.44
N PRO A 78 4.62 -6.98 2.23
CA PRO A 78 4.41 -8.44 2.23
C PRO A 78 3.66 -8.95 3.47
N ARG A 79 3.94 -8.37 4.65
CA ARG A 79 3.21 -8.64 5.90
C ARG A 79 1.69 -8.38 5.83
N MET A 80 1.23 -7.38 5.05
CA MET A 80 -0.21 -7.09 4.86
C MET A 80 -0.93 -8.21 4.10
N GLN A 81 -0.21 -9.03 3.34
CA GLN A 81 -0.80 -10.14 2.57
C GLN A 81 -0.79 -11.45 3.37
N ILE A 82 0.23 -11.64 4.20
CA ILE A 82 0.39 -12.84 5.04
C ILE A 82 -0.69 -12.89 6.14
N LEU A 83 -0.89 -11.79 6.87
CA LEU A 83 -1.80 -11.79 8.03
C LEU A 83 -3.25 -12.16 7.65
N PRO A 84 -3.86 -11.59 6.59
CA PRO A 84 -5.22 -11.98 6.18
C PRO A 84 -5.38 -13.45 5.81
N GLY A 85 -4.34 -14.09 5.26
CA GLY A 85 -4.37 -15.54 4.95
C GLY A 85 -4.39 -16.42 6.20
N LEU A 86 -3.82 -15.94 7.32
CA LEU A 86 -3.75 -16.66 8.59
C LEU A 86 -4.99 -16.43 9.49
N LEU A 87 -5.71 -15.32 9.28
CA LEU A 87 -6.88 -14.95 10.10
C LEU A 87 -7.97 -16.05 10.16
N PRO A 88 -8.36 -16.71 9.04
CA PRO A 88 -9.37 -17.76 9.10
C PRO A 88 -8.99 -18.93 10.02
N GLU A 89 -7.72 -19.36 9.97
CA GLU A 89 -7.21 -20.42 10.85
C GLU A 89 -7.23 -19.99 12.32
N TYR A 90 -6.79 -18.76 12.59
CA TYR A 90 -6.76 -18.20 13.95
C TYR A 90 -8.16 -18.05 14.55
N CYS A 91 -9.14 -17.58 13.76
CA CYS A 91 -10.54 -17.50 14.17
C CYS A 91 -11.11 -18.88 14.54
N ASN A 92 -10.73 -19.94 13.82
CA ASN A 92 -11.16 -21.31 14.14
C ASN A 92 -10.48 -21.89 15.39
N ARG A 93 -9.27 -21.43 15.73
CA ARG A 93 -8.50 -21.90 16.90
C ARG A 93 -8.88 -21.16 18.19
N LEU A 94 -9.20 -19.87 18.12
CA LEU A 94 -9.58 -19.03 19.27
C LEU A 94 -10.68 -19.59 20.19
N PRO A 95 -11.74 -20.27 19.71
CA PRO A 95 -12.76 -20.84 20.59
C PRO A 95 -12.31 -22.10 21.34
N ARG A 96 -11.13 -22.67 21.02
CA ARG A 96 -10.63 -23.89 21.70
C ARG A 96 -10.08 -23.55 23.08
N LYS A 97 -10.38 -24.40 24.06
CA LYS A 97 -9.90 -24.27 25.44
C LYS A 97 -8.35 -24.26 25.45
N GLY A 98 -7.75 -23.22 26.02
CA GLY A 98 -6.30 -23.06 26.11
C GLY A 98 -5.65 -22.25 24.98
N VAL A 99 -6.40 -21.80 23.98
CA VAL A 99 -5.86 -20.91 22.93
C VAL A 99 -6.15 -19.45 23.29
N THR A 100 -5.10 -18.68 23.61
CA THR A 100 -5.22 -17.25 23.87
C THR A 100 -4.73 -16.41 22.69
N ARG A 101 -5.13 -15.14 22.67
CA ARG A 101 -4.63 -14.16 21.69
C ARG A 101 -3.13 -13.94 21.84
N GLU A 102 -2.60 -13.97 23.07
CA GLU A 102 -1.14 -13.93 23.31
C GLU A 102 -0.43 -15.09 22.61
N HIS A 103 -0.96 -16.31 22.77
CA HIS A 103 -0.34 -17.52 22.27
C HIS A 103 -0.27 -17.52 20.73
N LEU A 104 -1.37 -17.18 20.05
CA LEU A 104 -1.39 -17.06 18.59
C LEU A 104 -0.50 -15.93 18.07
N HIS A 105 -0.39 -14.82 18.81
CA HIS A 105 0.51 -13.73 18.44
C HIS A 105 1.99 -14.11 18.58
N ALA A 106 2.35 -14.85 19.63
CA ALA A 106 3.70 -15.37 19.82
C ALA A 106 4.08 -16.36 18.70
N GLU A 107 3.18 -17.28 18.31
CA GLU A 107 3.37 -18.16 17.15
C GLU A 107 3.58 -17.36 15.86
N TYR A 108 2.77 -16.32 15.65
CA TYR A 108 2.84 -15.47 14.46
C TYR A 108 4.17 -14.72 14.35
N ILE A 109 4.66 -14.12 15.44
CA ILE A 109 5.96 -13.41 15.46
C ILE A 109 7.14 -14.37 15.31
N ASN A 110 7.07 -15.57 15.89
CA ASN A 110 8.10 -16.59 15.70
C ASN A 110 8.22 -17.04 14.22
N LYS A 111 7.09 -17.14 13.51
CA LYS A 111 7.07 -17.49 12.07
C LYS A 111 7.35 -16.28 11.18
N HIS A 112 7.03 -15.07 11.63
CA HIS A 112 7.16 -13.83 10.88
C HIS A 112 7.81 -12.75 11.74
N SER A 113 9.14 -12.74 11.76
CA SER A 113 9.95 -11.79 12.55
C SER A 113 9.73 -10.31 12.16
N ASP A 114 9.33 -10.03 10.92
CA ASP A 114 8.90 -8.69 10.43
C ASP A 114 7.37 -8.52 10.40
N GLY A 115 6.66 -9.34 11.19
CA GLY A 115 5.20 -9.31 11.31
C GLY A 115 4.66 -8.12 12.09
N TYR A 116 3.33 -8.02 12.18
CA TYR A 116 2.66 -7.01 13.01
C TYR A 116 2.85 -7.24 14.51
N GLY A 117 3.39 -6.24 15.20
CA GLY A 117 3.45 -6.19 16.66
C GLY A 117 2.08 -5.91 17.29
N ARG A 118 1.94 -6.31 18.56
CA ARG A 118 0.76 -5.99 19.37
C ARG A 118 0.88 -4.56 19.90
N SER A 119 -0.16 -3.75 19.75
CA SER A 119 -0.27 -2.47 20.46
C SER A 119 -0.71 -2.74 21.91
N HIS A 120 -0.06 -2.05 22.85
CA HIS A 120 -0.40 -2.07 24.27
C HIS A 120 -1.72 -1.35 24.56
#